data_AF-A0A842Y493-F1
#
_entry.id   AF-A0A842Y493-F1
#
_cell.length_a   1.000
_cell.length_b   1.000
_cell.length_c   1.000
_cell.angle_alpha   90.00
_cell.angle_beta   90.00
_cell.angle_gamma   90.00
#
_symmetry.space_group_name_H-M   'P 1'
#
loop_
_entity.id
_entity.type
_entity.pdbx_description
1 polymer ?
#
loop_
_entity_poly.entity_id
_entity_poly.type
_entity_poly.pdbx_seq_one_letter_code
_entity_poly.pdbx_strand_id
1 'polypeptide(L)'
;MEPLKYWGGLFRRKGWTVKEMYPDAFYKEDVLEELENDHDLIIYFGHGIPGAWSGFGTIGADDIAKIKSKSNKRVIISLSCGSLSSMNGKNIAEAFIRNYLALYVVGYKDRIRYKENLDVVNQVFSWLLDSEELKIDFLVSQINDLNNIQLHIMSNSDLRYIY
;
A
#
# COMPACT_ATOMS: atom_id res chain seq x y z
N MET A 1 10.58 -13.88 2.91
CA MET A 1 11.23 -13.13 1.80
C MET A 1 11.08 -13.82 0.45
N GLU A 2 11.21 -15.16 0.36
CA GLU A 2 11.08 -15.89 -0.92
C GLU A 2 9.76 -15.68 -1.69
N PRO A 3 8.57 -15.54 -1.04
CA PRO A 3 7.33 -15.34 -1.78
C PRO A 3 7.31 -14.02 -2.57
N LEU A 4 7.85 -12.93 -2.02
CA LEU A 4 7.85 -11.63 -2.70
C LEU A 4 8.80 -11.61 -3.90
N LYS A 5 9.99 -12.23 -3.76
CA LYS A 5 10.94 -12.39 -4.87
C LYS A 5 10.36 -13.23 -6.01
N TYR A 6 9.62 -14.28 -5.65
CA TYR A 6 8.91 -15.12 -6.63
C TYR A 6 7.90 -14.31 -7.44
N TRP A 7 7.05 -13.53 -6.79
CA TRP A 7 6.07 -12.66 -7.44
C TRP A 7 6.72 -11.58 -8.30
N GLY A 8 7.78 -10.93 -7.82
CA GLY A 8 8.55 -9.96 -8.60
C GLY A 8 9.09 -10.56 -9.92
N GLY A 9 9.56 -11.81 -9.89
CA GLY A 9 9.97 -12.54 -11.08
C GLY A 9 8.82 -12.81 -12.05
N LEU A 10 7.63 -13.15 -11.56
CA LEU A 10 6.44 -13.37 -12.39
C LEU A 10 5.96 -12.09 -13.07
N PHE A 11 5.87 -10.98 -12.33
CA PHE A 11 5.45 -9.70 -12.89
C PHE A 11 6.42 -9.18 -13.96
N ARG A 12 7.74 -9.36 -13.74
CA ARG A 12 8.74 -9.03 -14.78
C ARG A 12 8.55 -9.88 -16.04
N ARG A 13 8.24 -11.17 -15.90
CA ARG A 13 7.92 -12.04 -17.06
C ARG A 13 6.63 -11.63 -17.79
N LYS A 14 5.67 -11.06 -17.06
CA LYS A 14 4.46 -10.44 -17.62
C LYS A 14 4.76 -9.11 -18.33
N GLY A 15 5.98 -8.56 -18.19
CA GLY A 15 6.42 -7.32 -18.84
C GLY A 15 6.35 -6.08 -17.95
N TRP A 16 6.12 -6.25 -16.65
CA TRP A 16 6.08 -5.11 -15.71
C TRP A 16 7.48 -4.69 -15.29
N THR A 17 7.68 -3.38 -15.13
CA THR A 17 8.86 -2.83 -14.45
C THR A 17 8.63 -2.93 -12.94
N VAL A 18 9.41 -3.77 -12.25
CA VAL A 18 9.24 -4.05 -10.82
C VAL A 18 10.46 -3.62 -10.02
N LYS A 19 10.25 -2.67 -9.10
CA LYS A 19 11.17 -2.32 -8.02
C LYS A 19 10.77 -3.09 -6.75
N GLU A 20 11.72 -3.80 -6.15
CA GLU A 20 11.53 -4.47 -4.86
C GLU A 20 12.43 -3.80 -3.82
N MET A 21 11.89 -3.50 -2.64
CA MET A 21 12.63 -2.91 -1.53
C MET A 21 12.39 -3.72 -0.27
N TYR A 22 13.47 -4.09 0.41
CA TYR A 22 13.46 -4.95 1.58
C TYR A 22 14.18 -4.27 2.77
N PRO A 23 13.68 -4.39 4.01
CA PRO A 23 14.26 -3.73 5.18
C PRO A 23 15.71 -4.11 5.51
N ASP A 24 16.21 -5.23 4.99
CA ASP A 24 17.59 -5.69 5.17
C ASP A 24 18.57 -5.03 4.18
N ALA A 25 18.07 -4.36 3.15
CA ALA A 25 18.87 -3.75 2.09
C ALA A 25 18.63 -2.24 1.90
N PHE A 26 17.53 -1.70 2.43
CA PHE A 26 17.12 -0.32 2.24
C PHE A 26 16.73 0.34 3.56
N TYR A 27 17.01 1.64 3.66
CA TYR A 27 16.64 2.50 4.76
C TYR A 27 15.36 3.28 4.46
N LYS A 28 14.90 4.02 5.46
CA LYS A 28 13.73 4.91 5.36
C LYS A 28 13.87 5.87 4.18
N GLU A 29 15.04 6.47 4.05
CA GLU A 29 15.36 7.52 3.09
C GLU A 29 15.27 7.00 1.66
N ASP A 30 15.76 5.78 1.41
CA ASP A 30 15.66 5.14 0.09
C ASP A 30 14.20 4.95 -0.33
N VAL A 31 13.33 4.57 0.60
CA VAL A 31 11.89 4.39 0.32
C VAL A 31 11.22 5.72 0.04
N LEU A 32 11.55 6.77 0.79
CA LEU A 32 11.02 8.12 0.56
C LEU A 32 11.46 8.67 -0.80
N GLU A 33 12.72 8.44 -1.19
CA GLU A 33 13.23 8.80 -2.53
C GLU A 33 12.51 8.01 -3.63
N GLU A 34 12.32 6.70 -3.45
CA GLU A 34 11.61 5.88 -4.45
C GLU A 34 10.15 6.35 -4.63
N LEU A 35 9.48 6.77 -3.55
CA LEU A 35 8.12 7.30 -3.61
C LEU A 35 8.00 8.59 -4.46
N GLU A 36 9.09 9.30 -4.74
CA GLU A 36 9.09 10.44 -5.68
C GLU A 36 9.02 10.00 -7.15
N ASN A 37 9.46 8.78 -7.48
CA ASN A 37 9.46 8.21 -8.83
C ASN A 37 8.07 7.72 -9.27
N ASP A 38 7.85 7.61 -10.58
CA ASP A 38 6.55 7.21 -11.12
C ASP A 38 6.25 5.71 -11.06
N HIS A 39 5.16 5.37 -10.36
CA HIS A 39 4.67 4.01 -10.19
C HIS A 39 3.15 3.99 -10.37
N ASP A 40 2.61 3.06 -11.13
CA ASP A 40 1.16 2.90 -11.22
C ASP A 40 0.57 2.29 -9.95
N LEU A 41 1.34 1.40 -9.30
CA LEU A 41 0.94 0.62 -8.15
C LEU A 41 2.09 0.46 -7.15
N ILE A 42 1.80 0.68 -5.87
CA ILE A 42 2.73 0.46 -4.76
C ILE A 42 2.07 -0.49 -3.77
N ILE A 43 2.78 -1.54 -3.38
CA ILE A 43 2.30 -2.52 -2.40
C ILE A 43 3.26 -2.55 -1.22
N TYR A 44 2.77 -2.15 -0.05
CA TYR A 44 3.49 -2.28 1.20
C TYR A 44 2.98 -3.50 1.95
N PHE A 45 3.85 -4.48 2.19
CA PHE A 45 3.55 -5.65 3.01
C PHE A 45 4.50 -5.71 4.20
N GLY A 46 3.99 -5.52 5.41
CA GLY A 46 4.84 -5.50 6.60
C GLY A 46 4.14 -5.01 7.86
N HIS A 47 4.93 -4.44 8.76
CA HIS A 47 4.45 -3.92 10.04
C HIS A 47 3.91 -2.49 9.90
N GLY A 48 2.79 -2.23 10.56
CA GLY A 48 2.18 -0.91 10.63
C GLY A 48 1.78 -0.60 12.05
N ILE A 49 1.71 0.70 12.33
CA ILE A 49 1.03 1.27 13.49
C ILE A 49 0.10 2.36 12.95
N PRO A 50 -0.95 2.76 13.69
CA PRO A 50 -1.79 3.87 13.26
C PRO A 50 -0.92 5.09 12.90
N GLY A 51 -1.14 5.65 11.72
CA GLY A 51 -0.38 6.78 11.17
C GLY A 51 0.99 6.48 10.53
N ALA A 52 1.47 5.23 10.48
CA ALA A 52 2.80 4.93 9.92
C ALA A 52 3.03 3.49 9.41
N TRP A 53 3.95 3.35 8.44
CA TRP A 53 4.61 2.09 8.08
C TRP A 53 5.86 1.89 8.93
N SER A 54 5.96 0.78 9.66
CA SER A 54 7.04 0.58 10.63
C SER A 54 8.22 -0.26 10.11
N GLY A 55 8.08 -0.87 8.94
CA GLY A 55 9.08 -1.81 8.40
C GLY A 55 10.42 -1.18 7.98
N PHE A 56 10.47 0.13 7.74
CA PHE A 56 11.69 0.86 7.33
C PHE A 56 11.97 2.03 8.27
N GLY A 57 12.14 1.77 9.58
CA GLY A 57 12.48 2.83 10.53
C GLY A 57 11.37 3.86 10.80
N THR A 58 10.10 3.47 10.60
CA THR A 58 8.89 4.30 10.73
C THR A 58 8.80 5.45 9.70
N ILE A 59 7.98 5.22 8.68
CA ILE A 59 7.55 6.21 7.68
C ILE A 59 6.13 6.65 8.06
N GLY A 60 5.98 7.89 8.51
CA GLY A 60 4.70 8.43 8.96
C GLY A 60 4.09 9.45 8.00
N ALA A 61 2.87 9.89 8.32
CA ALA A 61 2.16 10.93 7.55
C ALA A 61 3.00 12.20 7.30
N ASP A 62 3.82 12.63 8.26
CA ASP A 62 4.68 13.82 8.11
C ASP A 62 5.82 13.61 7.12
N ASP A 63 6.31 12.38 6.97
CA ASP A 63 7.33 12.07 5.98
C ASP A 63 6.71 12.09 4.59
N ILE A 64 5.53 11.47 4.44
CA ILE A 64 4.76 11.47 3.20
C ILE A 64 4.39 12.89 2.75
N ALA A 65 4.07 13.77 3.70
CA ALA A 65 3.73 15.16 3.40
C ALA A 65 4.87 16.01 2.83
N LYS A 66 6.11 15.53 2.87
CA LYS A 66 7.28 16.22 2.29
C LYS A 66 7.56 15.80 0.85
N ILE A 67 6.98 14.69 0.40
CA ILE A 67 7.23 14.09 -0.92
C ILE A 67 6.57 14.94 -1.99
N LYS A 68 7.32 15.27 -3.04
CA LYS A 68 6.82 16.01 -4.20
C LYS A 68 6.70 15.06 -5.39
N SER A 69 5.51 14.50 -5.61
CA SER A 69 5.24 13.73 -6.84
C SER A 69 4.81 14.63 -7.98
N LYS A 70 5.18 14.23 -9.20
CA LYS A 70 4.68 14.81 -10.46
C LYS A 70 3.44 14.08 -11.00
N SER A 71 3.06 12.96 -10.39
CA SER A 71 1.98 12.08 -10.84
C SER A 71 0.96 11.86 -9.74
N ASN A 72 -0.32 11.99 -10.09
CA ASN A 72 -1.47 11.92 -9.18
C ASN A 72 -2.31 10.66 -9.36
N LYS A 73 -1.79 9.61 -10.01
CA LYS A 73 -2.62 8.49 -10.52
C LYS A 73 -2.38 7.13 -9.86
N ARG A 74 -1.55 7.06 -8.81
CA ARG A 74 -1.10 5.79 -8.26
C ARG A 74 -2.14 5.14 -7.36
N VAL A 75 -2.10 3.82 -7.30
CA VAL A 75 -2.80 3.03 -6.28
C VAL A 75 -1.80 2.58 -5.23
N ILE A 76 -2.15 2.72 -3.96
CA ILE A 76 -1.35 2.18 -2.85
C ILE A 76 -2.15 1.08 -2.16
N ILE A 77 -1.58 -0.11 -2.06
CA ILE A 77 -2.11 -1.21 -1.25
C ILE A 77 -1.21 -1.35 -0.03
N SER A 78 -1.70 -0.86 1.11
CA SER A 78 -1.01 -0.82 2.40
C SER A 78 -1.45 -1.97 3.30
N LEU A 79 -0.81 -3.12 3.10
CA LEU A 79 -1.06 -4.37 3.82
C LEU A 79 -0.28 -4.40 5.14
N SER A 80 -0.68 -3.56 6.08
CA SER A 80 -0.09 -3.46 7.42
C SER A 80 -1.11 -3.00 8.47
N CYS A 81 -0.92 -3.40 9.73
CA CYS A 81 -1.87 -3.11 10.82
C CYS A 81 -2.15 -1.60 10.94
N GLY A 82 -3.43 -1.23 10.96
CA GLY A 82 -3.85 0.16 11.17
C GLY A 82 -3.38 1.14 10.09
N SER A 83 -3.08 0.69 8.88
CA SER A 83 -2.62 1.55 7.78
C SER A 83 -3.62 2.63 7.37
N LEU A 84 -4.91 2.45 7.67
CA LEU A 84 -5.97 3.44 7.46
C LEU A 84 -6.41 4.13 8.76
N SER A 85 -5.71 3.91 9.86
CA SER A 85 -6.02 4.47 11.18
C SER A 85 -5.10 5.62 11.54
N SER A 86 -5.63 6.55 12.34
CA SER A 86 -4.90 7.75 12.75
C SER A 86 -4.21 7.58 14.11
N MET A 87 -3.04 8.18 14.28
CA MET A 87 -2.40 8.40 15.57
C MET A 87 -2.13 9.89 15.74
N ASN A 88 -2.57 10.48 16.86
CA ASN A 88 -2.44 11.92 17.14
C ASN A 88 -2.98 12.80 15.98
N GLY A 89 -4.12 12.40 15.40
CA GLY A 89 -4.75 13.10 14.28
C GLY A 89 -4.06 12.91 12.93
N LYS A 90 -3.01 12.07 12.84
CA LYS A 90 -2.24 11.84 11.61
C LYS A 90 -2.50 10.46 11.05
N ASN A 91 -2.81 10.41 9.76
CA ASN A 91 -3.11 9.19 9.02
C ASN A 91 -2.25 9.13 7.76
N ILE A 92 -1.49 8.04 7.59
CA ILE A 92 -0.57 7.90 6.46
C ILE A 92 -1.31 7.79 5.12
N ALA A 93 -2.46 7.12 5.09
CA ALA A 93 -3.28 7.01 3.89
C ALA A 93 -3.86 8.36 3.46
N GLU A 94 -4.33 9.16 4.42
CA GLU A 94 -4.73 10.54 4.13
C GLU A 94 -3.56 11.37 3.61
N ALA A 95 -2.36 11.21 4.17
CA ALA A 95 -1.17 11.93 3.71
C ALA A 95 -0.86 11.59 2.24
N PHE A 96 -0.94 10.33 1.84
CA PHE A 96 -0.75 9.94 0.44
C PHE A 96 -1.76 10.61 -0.49
N ILE A 97 -3.04 10.65 -0.11
CA ILE A 97 -4.10 11.23 -0.95
C ILE A 97 -4.00 12.77 -0.98
N ARG A 98 -3.83 13.43 0.17
CA ARG A 98 -3.75 14.89 0.28
C ARG A 98 -2.53 15.48 -0.43
N ASN A 99 -1.43 14.73 -0.49
CA ASN A 99 -0.22 15.13 -1.22
C ASN A 99 -0.23 14.67 -2.68
N TYR A 100 -1.38 14.24 -3.20
CA TYR A 100 -1.55 13.79 -4.58
C TYR A 100 -0.58 12.67 -4.98
N LEU A 101 -0.18 11.83 -4.03
CA LEU A 101 0.69 10.67 -4.28
C LEU A 101 -0.13 9.43 -4.67
N ALA A 102 -1.41 9.40 -4.29
CA ALA A 102 -2.32 8.31 -4.61
C ALA A 102 -3.75 8.81 -4.89
N LEU A 103 -4.45 8.11 -5.79
CA LEU A 103 -5.90 8.26 -5.97
C LEU A 103 -6.66 7.49 -4.88
N TYR A 104 -6.17 6.30 -4.57
CA TYR A 104 -6.77 5.37 -3.63
C TYR A 104 -5.68 4.72 -2.77
N VAL A 105 -6.00 4.54 -1.49
CA VAL A 105 -5.22 3.72 -0.57
C VAL A 105 -6.11 2.59 -0.08
N VAL A 106 -5.68 1.36 -0.30
CA VAL A 106 -6.32 0.14 0.20
C VAL A 106 -5.58 -0.33 1.44
N GLY A 107 -6.28 -0.67 2.52
CA GLY A 107 -5.60 -1.11 3.74
C GLY A 107 -6.54 -1.52 4.86
N TYR A 108 -6.00 -1.62 6.07
CA TYR A 108 -6.71 -2.08 7.26
C TYR A 108 -6.93 -0.93 8.24
N LYS A 109 -8.11 -0.88 8.88
CA LYS A 109 -8.34 -0.02 10.05
C LYS A 109 -7.80 -0.67 11.32
N ASP A 110 -7.90 -1.99 11.42
CA ASP A 110 -7.55 -2.76 12.61
C ASP A 110 -6.24 -3.56 12.43
N ARG A 111 -5.91 -4.35 13.46
CA ARG A 111 -4.80 -5.30 13.41
C ARG A 111 -5.16 -6.48 12.52
N ILE A 112 -4.17 -6.96 11.77
CA ILE A 112 -4.26 -8.17 10.95
C ILE A 112 -3.21 -9.18 11.41
N ARG A 113 -3.52 -10.48 11.43
CA ARG A 113 -2.49 -11.49 11.73
C ARG A 113 -1.59 -11.68 10.52
N TYR A 114 -0.33 -12.03 10.76
CA TYR A 114 0.64 -12.21 9.67
C TYR A 114 0.19 -13.21 8.60
N LYS A 115 -0.37 -14.36 9.01
CA LYS A 115 -0.84 -15.40 8.09
C LYS A 115 -1.97 -14.87 7.19
N GLU A 116 -2.98 -14.23 7.78
CA GLU A 116 -4.10 -13.63 7.05
C GLU A 116 -3.60 -12.56 6.06
N ASN A 117 -2.67 -11.71 6.50
CA ASN A 117 -2.08 -10.69 5.65
C ASN A 117 -1.26 -11.30 4.48
N LEU A 118 -0.58 -12.43 4.73
CA LEU A 118 0.17 -13.16 3.71
C LEU A 118 -0.77 -13.80 2.68
N ASP A 119 -1.91 -14.32 3.12
CA ASP A 119 -2.94 -14.87 2.23
C ASP A 119 -3.51 -13.75 1.33
N VAL A 120 -3.79 -12.57 1.90
CA VAL A 120 -4.24 -11.39 1.16
C VAL A 120 -3.21 -10.96 0.11
N VAL A 121 -1.93 -10.80 0.47
CA VAL A 121 -0.93 -10.32 -0.49
C VAL A 121 -0.74 -11.31 -1.65
N ASN A 122 -0.81 -12.62 -1.38
CA ASN A 122 -0.74 -13.64 -2.42
C ASN A 122 -1.96 -13.58 -3.35
N GLN A 123 -3.16 -13.37 -2.82
CA GLN A 123 -4.38 -13.22 -3.63
C GLN A 123 -4.32 -11.96 -4.51
N VAL A 124 -3.91 -10.83 -3.93
CA VAL A 124 -3.67 -9.58 -4.68
C VAL A 124 -2.71 -9.84 -5.83
N PHE A 125 -1.57 -10.47 -5.56
CA PHE A 125 -0.58 -10.73 -6.60
C PHE A 125 -1.05 -11.70 -7.68
N SER A 126 -1.79 -12.75 -7.31
CA SER A 126 -2.37 -13.68 -8.27
C SER A 126 -3.30 -12.94 -9.24
N TRP A 127 -4.20 -12.10 -8.74
CA TRP A 127 -5.09 -11.34 -9.63
C TRP A 127 -4.38 -10.32 -10.48
N LEU A 128 -3.37 -9.63 -9.96
CA LEU A 128 -2.55 -8.73 -10.77
C LEU A 128 -1.84 -9.48 -11.90
N LEU A 129 -1.47 -10.75 -11.66
CA LEU A 129 -0.87 -11.60 -12.68
C LEU A 129 -1.90 -12.05 -13.73
N ASP A 130 -3.14 -12.29 -13.35
CA ASP A 130 -4.19 -12.80 -14.24
C ASP A 130 -4.99 -11.71 -14.96
N SER A 131 -5.00 -10.47 -14.45
CA SER A 131 -5.80 -9.37 -15.00
C SER A 131 -4.99 -8.44 -15.91
N GLU A 132 -5.61 -7.95 -16.97
CA GLU A 132 -5.06 -6.86 -17.81
C GLU A 132 -5.29 -5.48 -17.20
N GLU A 133 -6.29 -5.33 -16.32
CA GLU A 133 -6.67 -4.07 -15.67
C GLU A 133 -6.78 -4.20 -14.16
N LEU A 134 -6.36 -3.16 -13.42
CA LEU A 134 -6.54 -3.09 -11.98
C LEU A 134 -7.93 -2.51 -11.64
N LYS A 135 -8.85 -3.37 -11.20
CA LYS A 135 -10.18 -2.97 -10.72
C LYS A 135 -10.23 -3.02 -9.19
N ILE A 136 -9.95 -1.89 -8.54
CA ILE A 136 -9.76 -1.81 -7.08
C ILE A 136 -11.00 -2.25 -6.30
N ASP A 137 -12.19 -1.79 -6.69
CA ASP A 137 -13.44 -2.14 -6.01
C ASP A 137 -13.72 -3.65 -6.06
N PHE A 138 -13.47 -4.25 -7.22
CA PHE A 138 -13.58 -5.69 -7.40
C PHE A 138 -12.57 -6.44 -6.52
N LEU A 139 -11.31 -5.98 -6.49
CA LEU A 139 -10.25 -6.57 -5.67
C LEU A 139 -10.62 -6.53 -4.18
N VAL A 140 -11.09 -5.40 -3.66
CA VAL A 140 -11.45 -5.29 -2.24
C VAL A 140 -12.68 -6.14 -1.91
N SER A 141 -13.72 -6.14 -2.75
CA SER A 141 -14.90 -6.97 -2.54
C SER A 141 -14.52 -8.45 -2.44
N GLN A 142 -13.77 -8.95 -3.41
CA GLN A 142 -13.42 -10.36 -3.47
C GLN A 142 -12.51 -10.79 -2.31
N ILE A 143 -11.56 -9.96 -1.86
CA ILE A 143 -10.71 -10.30 -0.70
C ILE A 143 -11.54 -10.35 0.59
N ASN A 144 -12.46 -9.41 0.77
CA ASN A 144 -13.32 -9.36 1.96
C ASN A 144 -14.24 -10.58 2.04
N ASP A 145 -14.84 -10.97 0.91
CA ASP A 145 -15.72 -12.14 0.82
C ASP A 145 -14.99 -13.45 1.12
N LEU A 146 -13.74 -13.59 0.67
CA LEU A 146 -13.00 -14.85 0.76
C LEU A 146 -12.36 -15.11 2.13
N ASN A 147 -11.97 -14.07 2.87
CA ASN A 147 -11.06 -14.26 4.01
C ASN A 147 -11.66 -13.83 5.36
N ASN A 148 -12.90 -13.32 5.40
CA ASN A 148 -13.46 -12.66 6.59
C ASN A 148 -12.51 -11.57 7.15
N ILE A 149 -11.83 -10.88 6.22
CA ILE A 149 -10.92 -9.76 6.47
C ILE A 149 -11.64 -8.48 6.06
N GLN A 150 -11.31 -7.36 6.71
CA GLN A 150 -11.84 -6.04 6.36
C GLN A 150 -10.74 -5.17 5.73
N LEU A 151 -10.56 -5.31 4.42
CA LEU A 151 -9.91 -4.29 3.62
C LEU A 151 -10.89 -3.16 3.33
N HIS A 152 -10.39 -1.93 3.39
CA HIS A 152 -11.14 -0.74 3.02
C HIS A 152 -10.39 0.04 1.95
N ILE A 153 -11.16 0.80 1.17
CA ILE A 153 -10.65 1.79 0.22
C ILE A 153 -10.79 3.16 0.88
N MET A 154 -9.72 3.93 0.85
CA MET A 154 -9.74 5.36 1.16
C MET A 154 -9.43 6.13 -0.12
N SER A 155 -10.19 7.18 -0.38
CA SER A 155 -10.14 8.01 -1.57
C SER A 155 -10.30 9.49 -1.19
N ASN A 156 -10.13 10.38 -2.16
CA ASN A 156 -10.31 11.82 -1.92
C ASN A 156 -11.75 12.20 -1.51
N SER A 157 -12.78 11.41 -1.85
CA SER A 157 -14.16 11.69 -1.39
C SER A 157 -14.33 11.47 0.10
N ASP A 158 -13.56 10.55 0.69
CA ASP A 158 -13.62 10.25 2.12
C ASP A 158 -13.02 11.38 2.97
N LEU A 159 -12.14 12.19 2.37
CA LEU A 159 -11.46 13.30 3.06
C LEU A 159 -12.29 14.59 3.14
N ARG A 160 -13.37 14.70 2.35
CA ARG A 160 -14.16 15.93 2.19
C ARG A 160 -15.08 16.24 3.37
N TYR A 161 -15.14 15.36 4.38
CA TYR A 161 -16.09 15.47 5.50
C TYR A 161 -15.43 15.80 6.85
N ILE A 162 -14.19 16.29 6.86
CA ILE A 162 -13.50 16.71 8.08
C ILE A 162 -13.29 18.23 8.01
N TYR A 163 -14.31 18.99 8.42
CA TYR A 163 -14.23 20.42 8.73
C TYR A 163 -14.97 20.69 10.03
#